data_AF-A0A3S9V763-F1
#
_entry.id   AF-A0A3S9V763-F1
#
_cell.length_a   1.000
_cell.length_b   1.000
_cell.length_c   1.000
_cell.angle_alpha   90.00
_cell.angle_beta   90.00
_cell.angle_gamma   90.00
#
_symmetry.space_group_name_H-M   'P 1'
#
loop_
_entity.id
_entity.type
_entity.pdbx_description
1 polymer ?
#
loop_
_entity_poly.entity_id
_entity_poly.type
_entity_poly.pdbx_seq_one_letter_code
_entity_poly.pdbx_strand_id
1 'polypeptide(L)'
;MRLLETQSRQESFGNPTVQQQTVMIPKPMEMMQRPLQPKVDKAEKTEQVKKKMKTVKVMATGYTAGYESTGKRPNHPEYGITYSGVKVRRDKNTVSTIAADLKVFPLGTILYIPGYGYGVVADKGSAIKGKKIDLYFKTTKQVYKEWGKKEVEVQVIRKGNGKLTEAMLRELGEAMEVSKEIPEDLWNKTV
;
A
#
# COMPACT_ATOMS: atom_id res chain seq x y z
N MET A 1 14.55 77.32 25.91
CA MET A 1 13.59 77.05 27.01
C MET A 1 12.31 77.88 26.82
N ARG A 2 11.34 77.43 26.00
CA ARG A 2 9.88 77.69 26.13
C ARG A 2 9.06 77.10 24.97
N LEU A 3 7.73 77.17 25.13
CA LEU A 3 6.61 76.45 24.50
C LEU A 3 5.44 77.49 24.37
N LEU A 4 4.47 77.47 23.44
CA LEU A 4 4.13 76.70 22.22
C LEU A 4 3.49 77.74 21.22
N GLU A 5 2.45 77.61 20.37
CA GLU A 5 1.52 76.54 19.93
C GLU A 5 0.76 76.92 18.63
N THR A 6 0.26 75.92 17.86
CA THR A 6 -0.77 76.04 16.78
C THR A 6 -0.40 76.86 15.50
N GLN A 7 -1.15 76.89 14.38
CA GLN A 7 -2.47 76.31 14.00
C GLN A 7 -2.60 75.97 12.48
N SER A 8 -3.81 75.60 12.03
CA SER A 8 -4.21 74.94 10.77
C SER A 8 -4.66 75.85 9.60
N ARG A 9 -4.84 75.28 8.37
CA ARG A 9 -6.11 75.13 7.59
C ARG A 9 -5.91 75.03 6.05
N GLN A 10 -6.97 74.70 5.29
CA GLN A 10 -7.03 74.48 3.81
C GLN A 10 -7.98 75.48 3.11
N GLU A 11 -7.86 75.65 1.77
CA GLU A 11 -8.94 76.11 0.86
C GLU A 11 -8.80 75.47 -0.57
N SER A 12 -9.80 75.68 -1.46
CA SER A 12 -9.97 74.93 -2.74
C SER A 12 -10.85 75.64 -3.79
N PHE A 13 -10.54 75.52 -5.10
CA PHE A 13 -11.42 75.87 -6.25
C PHE A 13 -11.12 74.98 -7.50
N GLY A 14 -11.95 75.00 -8.57
CA GLY A 14 -11.76 74.10 -9.74
C GLY A 14 -12.67 74.31 -10.98
N ASN A 15 -12.73 73.29 -11.86
CA ASN A 15 -13.41 73.17 -13.17
C ASN A 15 -12.87 74.03 -14.35
N PRO A 16 -12.86 73.47 -15.59
CA PRO A 16 -13.97 73.65 -16.54
C PRO A 16 -14.38 72.36 -17.33
N THR A 17 -14.95 72.50 -18.55
CA THR A 17 -16.06 71.65 -19.05
C THR A 17 -15.87 71.02 -20.46
N VAL A 18 -16.23 69.73 -20.57
CA VAL A 18 -16.73 68.93 -21.74
C VAL A 18 -16.30 69.27 -23.18
N GLN A 19 -15.81 68.25 -23.91
CA GLN A 19 -16.25 67.93 -25.29
C GLN A 19 -16.41 66.40 -25.48
N GLN A 20 -17.26 65.99 -26.42
CA GLN A 20 -17.49 64.58 -26.81
C GLN A 20 -16.72 64.24 -28.09
N GLN A 21 -16.20 63.01 -28.21
CA GLN A 21 -15.84 62.42 -29.50
C GLN A 21 -16.25 60.94 -29.57
N THR A 22 -16.95 60.59 -30.65
CA THR A 22 -17.40 59.23 -30.96
C THR A 22 -16.25 58.42 -31.57
N VAL A 23 -15.86 57.32 -30.94
CA VAL A 23 -14.82 56.42 -31.47
C VAL A 23 -15.47 55.27 -32.25
N MET A 24 -14.95 54.99 -33.44
CA MET A 24 -15.53 54.08 -34.43
C MET A 24 -15.27 52.60 -34.09
N ILE A 25 -16.19 51.72 -34.48
CA ILE A 25 -16.02 50.25 -34.36
C ILE A 25 -15.10 49.74 -35.49
N PRO A 26 -13.92 49.16 -35.22
CA PRO A 26 -13.12 48.50 -36.24
C PRO A 26 -13.73 47.14 -36.63
N LYS A 27 -13.51 46.73 -37.89
CA LYS A 27 -13.97 45.45 -38.45
C LYS A 27 -13.27 44.24 -37.80
N PRO A 28 -13.86 43.02 -37.85
CA PRO A 28 -13.24 41.82 -37.30
C PRO A 28 -11.87 41.54 -37.93
N MET A 29 -10.90 41.14 -37.09
CA MET A 29 -9.57 40.76 -37.55
C MET A 29 -9.55 39.44 -38.31
N GLU A 30 -8.71 39.39 -39.32
CA GLU A 30 -8.57 38.28 -40.27
C GLU A 30 -7.87 37.07 -39.64
N MET A 31 -8.38 35.86 -39.88
CA MET A 31 -7.88 34.63 -39.26
C MET A 31 -6.60 34.10 -39.93
N MET A 32 -5.48 34.79 -39.73
CA MET A 32 -4.19 34.31 -40.21
C MET A 32 -3.66 33.18 -39.32
N GLN A 33 -3.64 31.98 -39.88
CA GLN A 33 -3.33 30.73 -39.18
C GLN A 33 -1.87 30.70 -38.68
N ARG A 34 -1.67 30.35 -37.41
CA ARG A 34 -0.37 29.88 -36.90
C ARG A 34 -0.41 28.35 -36.79
N PRO A 35 0.62 27.61 -37.27
CA PRO A 35 0.61 26.16 -37.20
C PRO A 35 0.62 25.66 -35.76
N LEU A 36 -0.20 24.65 -35.48
CA LEU A 36 -0.23 23.97 -34.19
C LEU A 36 1.07 23.20 -33.98
N GLN A 37 1.90 23.64 -33.03
CA GLN A 37 2.98 22.81 -32.53
C GLN A 37 2.40 21.57 -31.82
N PRO A 38 2.90 20.35 -32.07
CA PRO A 38 2.46 19.16 -31.35
C PRO A 38 2.73 19.30 -29.85
N LYS A 39 1.66 19.21 -29.04
CA LYS A 39 1.79 19.13 -27.57
C LYS A 39 2.19 17.72 -27.15
N VAL A 40 3.47 17.41 -27.28
CA VAL A 40 4.06 16.14 -26.83
C VAL A 40 3.83 15.90 -25.33
N ASP A 41 3.19 14.76 -25.06
CA ASP A 41 3.55 13.81 -24.02
C ASP A 41 3.43 14.26 -22.56
N LYS A 42 2.21 14.61 -22.16
CA LYS A 42 1.77 14.58 -20.73
C LYS A 42 0.58 13.67 -20.43
N ALA A 43 0.09 12.89 -21.40
CA ALA A 43 -1.06 11.99 -21.22
C ALA A 43 -0.69 10.50 -21.11
N GLU A 44 0.37 10.03 -21.78
CA GLU A 44 0.65 8.59 -21.91
C GLU A 44 1.26 7.93 -20.66
N LYS A 45 1.74 8.71 -19.69
CA LYS A 45 2.55 8.20 -18.57
C LYS A 45 1.74 7.76 -17.33
N THR A 46 0.42 7.64 -17.45
CA THR A 46 -0.49 7.13 -16.41
C THR A 46 -1.00 5.69 -16.63
N GLU A 47 -0.72 5.08 -17.78
CA GLU A 47 -1.25 3.75 -18.14
C GLU A 47 -0.23 2.61 -17.97
N GLN A 48 1.04 2.96 -17.78
CA GLN A 48 2.13 2.07 -17.35
C GLN A 48 2.45 2.38 -15.87
N VAL A 49 2.36 1.48 -14.89
CA VAL A 49 2.27 0.00 -14.96
C VAL A 49 1.22 -0.53 -13.97
N LYS A 50 -0.01 -0.82 -14.44
CA LYS A 50 -0.93 -1.72 -13.71
C LYS A 50 -0.45 -3.17 -13.84
N LYS A 51 0.58 -3.51 -13.06
CA LYS A 51 1.17 -4.86 -12.94
C LYS A 51 0.06 -5.84 -12.54
N LYS A 52 -0.45 -6.64 -13.48
CA LYS A 52 -1.53 -7.61 -13.22
C LYS A 52 -1.07 -8.58 -12.12
N MET A 53 -1.54 -8.36 -10.90
CA MET A 53 -1.18 -9.18 -9.74
C MET A 53 -1.62 -10.61 -10.00
N LYS A 54 -0.70 -11.56 -9.86
CA LYS A 54 -0.94 -12.94 -10.29
C LYS A 54 -1.85 -13.63 -9.29
N THR A 55 -3.11 -13.79 -9.64
CA THR A 55 -4.06 -14.59 -8.86
C THR A 55 -3.78 -16.09 -8.99
N VAL A 56 -4.03 -16.84 -7.92
CA VAL A 56 -3.95 -18.29 -7.87
C VAL A 56 -5.08 -18.83 -6.99
N LYS A 57 -5.94 -19.71 -7.54
CA LYS A 57 -6.85 -20.53 -6.72
C LYS A 57 -6.04 -21.54 -5.88
N VAL A 58 -6.27 -21.55 -4.57
CA VAL A 58 -5.64 -22.45 -3.60
C VAL A 58 -6.69 -23.01 -2.62
N MET A 59 -6.41 -24.19 -2.06
CA MET A 59 -7.14 -24.71 -0.90
C MET A 59 -6.50 -24.11 0.36
N ALA A 60 -7.29 -23.40 1.17
CA ALA A 60 -6.83 -22.79 2.42
C ALA A 60 -7.46 -23.46 3.65
N THR A 61 -6.62 -23.79 4.62
CA THR A 61 -6.99 -24.24 5.97
C THR A 61 -6.52 -23.20 7.01
N GLY A 62 -6.74 -23.48 8.30
CA GLY A 62 -6.11 -22.72 9.38
C GLY A 62 -5.54 -23.63 10.46
N TYR A 63 -4.43 -23.19 11.06
CA TYR A 63 -3.67 -23.91 12.07
C TYR A 63 -3.27 -22.99 13.24
N THR A 64 -2.74 -23.56 14.33
CA THR A 64 -2.23 -22.81 15.48
C THR A 64 -0.82 -23.27 15.86
N ALA A 65 -0.21 -22.67 16.89
CA ALA A 65 1.07 -23.16 17.43
C ALA A 65 0.90 -24.45 18.26
N GLY A 66 -0.34 -24.77 18.66
CA GLY A 66 -0.72 -25.81 19.60
C GLY A 66 -0.44 -27.24 19.13
N TYR A 67 -0.57 -28.17 20.07
CA TYR A 67 -0.26 -29.58 19.91
C TYR A 67 -1.07 -30.23 18.78
N GLU A 68 -2.31 -29.81 18.58
CA GLU A 68 -3.20 -30.30 17.51
C GLU A 68 -2.72 -29.96 16.09
N SER A 69 -1.87 -28.94 15.98
CA SER A 69 -1.33 -28.43 14.70
C SER A 69 0.15 -28.80 14.51
N THR A 70 0.94 -28.80 15.59
CA THR A 70 2.41 -28.89 15.53
C THR A 70 3.02 -30.05 16.31
N GLY A 71 2.24 -30.73 17.17
CA GLY A 71 2.76 -31.67 18.18
C GLY A 71 3.49 -31.02 19.35
N LYS A 72 3.60 -29.67 19.40
CA LYS A 72 4.38 -28.94 20.42
C LYS A 72 3.47 -28.33 21.50
N ARG A 73 4.01 -28.20 22.72
CA ARG A 73 3.35 -27.54 23.87
C ARG A 73 4.06 -26.22 24.21
N PRO A 74 3.44 -25.27 24.92
CA PRO A 74 4.02 -23.94 25.18
C PRO A 74 5.39 -23.91 25.87
N ASN A 75 5.80 -25.00 26.53
CA ASN A 75 7.11 -25.18 27.17
C ASN A 75 8.18 -25.81 26.24
N HIS A 76 7.84 -26.14 24.99
CA HIS A 76 8.79 -26.67 24.01
C HIS A 76 9.62 -25.53 23.41
N PRO A 77 10.96 -25.65 23.24
CA PRO A 77 11.81 -24.54 22.79
C PRO A 77 11.42 -24.01 21.40
N GLU A 78 10.96 -24.88 20.50
CA GLU A 78 10.46 -24.50 19.17
C GLU A 78 8.95 -24.15 19.13
N TYR A 79 8.29 -23.91 20.27
CA TYR A 79 6.85 -23.60 20.28
C TYR A 79 6.56 -22.29 19.55
N GLY A 80 5.72 -22.36 18.51
CA GLY A 80 5.43 -21.20 17.66
C GLY A 80 6.59 -20.74 16.78
N ILE A 81 7.65 -21.53 16.62
CA ILE A 81 8.73 -21.27 15.65
C ILE A 81 8.37 -21.92 14.32
N THR A 82 8.33 -21.12 13.25
CA THR A 82 8.09 -21.59 11.87
C THR A 82 9.36 -22.19 11.25
N TYR A 83 9.25 -22.91 10.12
CA TYR A 83 10.40 -23.43 9.39
C TYR A 83 11.42 -22.37 8.95
N SER A 84 11.03 -21.11 8.75
CA SER A 84 11.98 -20.01 8.48
C SER A 84 12.76 -19.52 9.71
N GLY A 85 12.43 -19.99 10.91
CA GLY A 85 12.99 -19.54 12.18
C GLY A 85 12.29 -18.33 12.82
N VAL A 86 11.38 -17.65 12.10
CA VAL A 86 10.57 -16.57 12.69
C VAL A 86 9.42 -17.13 13.52
N LYS A 87 8.97 -16.36 14.52
CA LYS A 87 7.80 -16.68 15.34
C LYS A 87 6.51 -16.49 14.56
N VAL A 88 5.53 -17.36 14.82
CA VAL A 88 4.18 -17.24 14.28
C VAL A 88 3.53 -15.92 14.69
N ARG A 89 2.96 -15.21 13.72
CA ARG A 89 2.37 -13.87 13.88
C ARG A 89 0.97 -13.86 13.26
N ARG A 90 -0.04 -13.42 14.03
CA ARG A 90 -1.40 -13.17 13.52
C ARG A 90 -1.80 -11.74 13.84
N ASP A 91 -1.86 -10.94 12.78
CA ASP A 91 -2.28 -9.54 12.73
C ASP A 91 -3.29 -9.37 11.57
N LYS A 92 -4.25 -8.46 11.71
CA LYS A 92 -5.26 -8.11 10.68
C LYS A 92 -4.97 -6.79 9.98
N ASN A 93 -4.13 -5.94 10.57
CA ASN A 93 -3.77 -4.62 10.08
C ASN A 93 -2.45 -4.67 9.28
N THR A 94 -1.50 -5.51 9.73
CA THR A 94 -0.21 -5.73 9.08
C THR A 94 -0.16 -7.08 8.35
N VAL A 95 0.81 -7.94 8.66
CA VAL A 95 1.08 -9.21 7.99
C VAL A 95 1.08 -10.38 8.97
N SER A 96 0.48 -11.50 8.56
CA SER A 96 0.48 -12.76 9.31
C SER A 96 1.41 -13.80 8.69
N THR A 97 1.97 -14.69 9.50
CA THR A 97 2.77 -15.85 9.01
C THR A 97 1.85 -16.96 8.50
N ILE A 98 2.13 -17.50 7.32
CA ILE A 98 1.38 -18.63 6.74
C ILE A 98 2.33 -19.78 6.35
N ALA A 99 1.78 -21.00 6.29
CA ALA A 99 2.47 -22.17 5.77
C ALA A 99 2.09 -22.42 4.31
N ALA A 100 3.03 -22.89 3.49
CA ALA A 100 2.77 -23.24 2.08
C ALA A 100 3.68 -24.36 1.57
N ASP A 101 3.45 -24.82 0.33
CA ASP A 101 4.46 -25.58 -0.41
C ASP A 101 5.53 -24.63 -0.97
N LEU A 102 6.75 -24.73 -0.44
CA LEU A 102 7.87 -23.85 -0.81
C LEU A 102 8.32 -23.99 -2.28
N LYS A 103 7.94 -25.08 -2.97
CA LYS A 103 8.16 -25.23 -4.42
C LYS A 103 7.22 -24.34 -5.24
N VAL A 104 6.05 -24.01 -4.71
CA VAL A 104 5.04 -23.16 -5.34
C VAL A 104 5.19 -21.71 -4.88
N PHE A 105 5.30 -21.51 -3.56
CA PHE A 105 5.42 -20.22 -2.90
C PHE A 105 6.64 -20.26 -1.94
N PRO A 106 7.85 -19.87 -2.38
CA PRO A 106 9.04 -19.87 -1.53
C PRO A 106 8.90 -18.97 -0.29
N LEU A 107 9.75 -19.20 0.73
CA LEU A 107 9.80 -18.33 1.92
C LEU A 107 9.98 -16.86 1.53
N GLY A 108 9.27 -15.98 2.24
CA GLY A 108 9.19 -14.55 1.94
C GLY A 108 8.17 -14.18 0.85
N THR A 109 7.42 -15.14 0.28
CA THR A 109 6.30 -14.85 -0.63
C THR A 109 5.19 -14.14 0.12
N ILE A 110 4.70 -13.00 -0.38
CA ILE A 110 3.59 -12.24 0.18
C ILE A 110 2.35 -12.47 -0.68
N LEU A 111 1.28 -12.91 -0.01
CA LEU A 111 -0.05 -13.12 -0.59
C LEU A 111 -1.06 -12.16 0.06
N TYR A 112 -2.01 -11.63 -0.71
CA TYR A 112 -3.25 -11.10 -0.16
C TYR A 112 -4.33 -12.18 -0.22
N ILE A 113 -4.96 -12.47 0.92
CA ILE A 113 -5.89 -13.58 1.11
C ILE A 113 -7.26 -13.01 1.54
N PRO A 114 -8.27 -13.01 0.66
CA PRO A 114 -9.58 -12.42 0.94
C PRO A 114 -10.22 -12.94 2.23
N GLY A 115 -10.60 -12.02 3.13
CA GLY A 115 -11.18 -12.34 4.44
C GLY A 115 -10.18 -12.75 5.53
N TYR A 116 -8.88 -12.89 5.23
CA TYR A 116 -7.83 -13.13 6.23
C TYR A 116 -6.90 -11.93 6.41
N GLY A 117 -6.52 -11.26 5.31
CA GLY A 117 -5.53 -10.18 5.27
C GLY A 117 -4.27 -10.57 4.48
N TYR A 118 -3.16 -9.87 4.71
CA TYR A 118 -1.88 -10.20 4.11
C TYR A 118 -1.20 -11.37 4.86
N GLY A 119 -0.68 -12.33 4.09
CA GLY A 119 0.05 -13.48 4.59
C GLY A 119 1.43 -13.59 3.95
N VAL A 120 2.48 -13.75 4.77
CA VAL A 120 3.85 -14.04 4.31
C VAL A 120 4.21 -15.49 4.58
N VAL A 121 4.70 -16.18 3.56
CA VAL A 121 5.10 -17.59 3.68
C VAL A 121 6.35 -17.69 4.55
N ALA A 122 6.14 -18.21 5.74
CA ALA A 122 7.16 -18.40 6.78
C ALA A 122 7.38 -19.88 7.12
N ASP A 123 6.45 -20.76 6.75
CA ASP A 123 6.43 -22.15 7.22
C ASP A 123 6.09 -23.18 6.13
N LYS A 124 6.29 -24.47 6.43
CA LYS A 124 5.87 -25.61 5.60
C LYS A 124 5.29 -26.76 6.43
N GLY A 125 4.04 -27.14 6.15
CA GLY A 125 3.45 -28.37 6.68
C GLY A 125 3.86 -29.61 5.88
N SER A 126 3.72 -30.80 6.48
CA SER A 126 3.82 -32.08 5.77
C SER A 126 2.68 -32.23 4.75
N ALA A 127 1.43 -32.06 5.18
CA ALA A 127 0.21 -32.14 4.36
C ALA A 127 0.00 -30.96 3.38
N ILE A 128 0.71 -29.85 3.60
CA ILE A 128 0.63 -28.62 2.79
C ILE A 128 1.55 -28.76 1.59
N LYS A 129 0.96 -29.18 0.45
CA LYS A 129 1.64 -29.56 -0.79
C LYS A 129 0.85 -29.05 -2.00
N GLY A 130 1.53 -28.61 -3.05
CA GLY A 130 0.93 -28.01 -4.24
C GLY A 130 0.24 -26.68 -3.93
N LYS A 131 -0.94 -26.45 -4.55
CA LYS A 131 -1.76 -25.24 -4.35
C LYS A 131 -2.56 -25.28 -3.03
N LYS A 132 -1.85 -25.48 -1.91
CA LYS A 132 -2.39 -25.44 -0.54
C LYS A 132 -1.66 -24.39 0.28
N ILE A 133 -2.40 -23.69 1.14
CA ILE A 133 -1.85 -22.80 2.17
C ILE A 133 -2.53 -23.08 3.51
N ASP A 134 -1.81 -22.87 4.60
CA ASP A 134 -2.33 -22.96 5.96
C ASP A 134 -2.16 -21.63 6.68
N LEU A 135 -3.25 -21.12 7.26
CA LEU A 135 -3.31 -19.76 7.81
C LEU A 135 -3.18 -19.80 9.33
N TYR A 136 -2.26 -19.02 9.88
CA TYR A 136 -2.05 -19.02 11.33
C TYR A 136 -3.16 -18.27 12.08
N PHE A 137 -3.66 -18.89 13.15
CA PHE A 137 -4.57 -18.30 14.14
C PHE A 137 -4.06 -18.54 15.56
N LYS A 138 -4.39 -17.64 16.50
CA LYS A 138 -3.92 -17.74 17.89
C LYS A 138 -4.63 -18.86 18.67
N THR A 139 -5.79 -19.33 18.20
CA THR A 139 -6.58 -20.41 18.83
C THR A 139 -7.38 -21.21 17.80
N THR A 140 -7.68 -22.47 18.10
CA THR A 140 -8.56 -23.34 17.28
C THR A 140 -9.97 -22.75 17.14
N LYS A 141 -10.50 -22.13 18.21
CA LYS A 141 -11.78 -21.40 18.20
C LYS A 141 -11.84 -20.30 17.13
N GLN A 142 -10.72 -19.63 16.84
CA GLN A 142 -10.65 -18.67 15.73
C GLN A 142 -10.62 -19.35 14.36
N VAL A 143 -9.93 -20.49 14.20
CA VAL A 143 -9.96 -21.27 12.95
C VAL A 143 -11.40 -21.62 12.56
N TYR A 144 -12.18 -22.16 13.50
CA TYR A 144 -13.59 -22.53 13.25
C TYR A 144 -14.50 -21.32 13.03
N LYS A 145 -14.33 -20.22 13.80
CA LYS A 145 -15.20 -19.03 13.70
C LYS A 145 -14.90 -18.16 12.48
N GLU A 146 -13.63 -18.02 12.09
CA GLU A 146 -13.20 -17.02 11.12
C GLU A 146 -12.82 -17.61 9.75
N TRP A 147 -12.62 -18.93 9.62
CA TRP A 147 -12.04 -19.48 8.38
C TRP A 147 -12.59 -20.82 7.88
N GLY A 148 -12.51 -21.88 8.69
CA GLY A 148 -12.77 -23.26 8.26
C GLY A 148 -11.74 -23.79 7.23
N LYS A 149 -12.22 -24.60 6.28
CA LYS A 149 -11.47 -25.09 5.11
C LYS A 149 -12.25 -24.73 3.85
N LYS A 150 -11.61 -24.06 2.88
CA LYS A 150 -12.27 -23.58 1.65
C LYS A 150 -11.27 -23.36 0.52
N GLU A 151 -11.75 -23.42 -0.71
CA GLU A 151 -11.01 -22.81 -1.83
C GLU A 151 -11.10 -21.29 -1.74
N VAL A 152 -9.99 -20.61 -2.01
CA VAL A 152 -9.92 -19.16 -2.15
C VAL A 152 -9.01 -18.80 -3.31
N GLU A 153 -9.28 -17.68 -3.96
CA GLU A 153 -8.40 -17.09 -4.96
C GLU A 153 -7.55 -16.00 -4.30
N VAL A 154 -6.23 -16.20 -4.29
CA VAL A 154 -5.27 -15.34 -3.57
C VAL A 154 -4.40 -14.58 -4.56
N GLN A 155 -4.09 -13.32 -4.25
CA GLN A 155 -3.22 -12.48 -5.09
C GLN A 155 -1.78 -12.63 -4.64
N VAL A 156 -0.88 -13.01 -5.55
CA VAL A 156 0.58 -13.03 -5.29
C VAL A 156 1.13 -11.62 -5.48
N ILE A 157 1.44 -10.95 -4.38
CA ILE A 157 1.95 -9.56 -4.35
C ILE A 157 3.44 -9.55 -4.70
N ARG A 158 4.24 -10.35 -3.97
CA ARG A 158 5.67 -10.59 -4.22
C ARG A 158 5.97 -12.08 -4.08
N LYS A 159 6.66 -12.69 -5.05
CA LYS A 159 7.25 -14.03 -4.88
C LYS A 159 8.53 -13.90 -4.04
N GLY A 160 8.67 -14.75 -3.03
CA GLY A 160 9.83 -14.76 -2.13
C GLY A 160 11.08 -15.33 -2.79
N ASN A 161 12.24 -14.96 -2.26
CA ASN A 161 13.56 -15.43 -2.69
C ASN A 161 14.02 -16.71 -1.95
N GLY A 162 13.20 -17.27 -1.05
CA GLY A 162 13.54 -18.43 -0.25
C GLY A 162 14.13 -18.11 1.13
N LYS A 163 14.19 -16.84 1.52
CA LYS A 163 14.59 -16.39 2.87
C LYS A 163 13.48 -15.56 3.53
N LEU A 164 13.42 -15.62 4.86
CA LEU A 164 12.64 -14.72 5.71
C LEU A 164 13.34 -14.62 7.07
N THR A 165 13.39 -13.43 7.67
CA THR A 165 13.96 -13.20 9.02
C THR A 165 13.03 -12.32 9.83
N GLU A 166 13.19 -12.29 11.16
CA GLU A 166 12.39 -11.39 12.03
C GLU A 166 12.63 -9.91 11.70
N ALA A 167 13.82 -9.54 11.21
CA ALA A 167 14.10 -8.18 10.75
C ALA A 167 13.24 -7.82 9.53
N MET A 168 13.24 -8.66 8.49
CA MET A 168 12.40 -8.50 7.29
C MET A 168 10.90 -8.51 7.64
N LEU A 169 10.50 -9.33 8.61
CA LEU A 169 9.11 -9.44 9.06
C LEU A 169 8.67 -8.25 9.93
N ARG A 170 9.60 -7.58 10.61
CA ARG A 170 9.34 -6.33 11.35
C ARG A 170 9.28 -5.14 10.40
N GLU A 171 10.26 -4.98 9.52
CA GLU A 171 10.30 -3.94 8.48
C GLU A 171 9.03 -3.95 7.60
N LEU A 172 8.56 -5.13 7.18
CA LEU A 172 7.30 -5.28 6.44
C LEU A 172 6.07 -4.85 7.27
N GLY A 173 6.07 -5.07 8.58
CA GLY A 173 5.00 -4.63 9.47
C GLY A 173 4.98 -3.11 9.63
N GLU A 174 6.12 -2.53 10.00
CA GLU A 174 6.34 -1.09 10.16
C GLU A 174 5.94 -0.31 8.88
N ALA A 175 6.34 -0.80 7.71
CA ALA A 175 6.01 -0.21 6.41
C ALA A 175 4.50 -0.23 6.09
N MET A 176 3.78 -1.27 6.55
CA MET A 176 2.33 -1.38 6.39
C MET A 176 1.55 -0.48 7.36
N GLU A 177 2.03 -0.29 8.60
CA GLU A 177 1.40 0.63 9.56
C GLU A 177 1.51 2.09 9.10
N VAL A 178 2.67 2.49 8.56
CA VAL A 178 2.91 3.87 8.09
C VAL A 178 2.12 4.20 6.83
N SER A 179 2.09 3.30 5.84
CA SER A 179 1.51 3.58 4.52
C SER A 179 0.06 3.09 4.33
N LYS A 180 -0.42 2.19 5.19
CA LYS A 180 -1.68 1.41 5.05
C LYS A 180 -1.72 0.42 3.87
N GLU A 181 -0.69 0.39 3.03
CA GLU A 181 -0.50 -0.59 1.94
C GLU A 181 0.90 -1.21 2.07
N ILE A 182 1.51 -1.73 0.99
CA ILE A 182 2.91 -2.19 1.04
C ILE A 182 3.76 -1.28 0.14
N PRO A 183 4.69 -0.46 0.69
CA PRO A 183 5.48 0.50 -0.07
C PRO A 183 6.35 -0.14 -1.16
N GLU A 184 6.47 0.53 -2.31
CA GLU A 184 7.25 0.01 -3.43
C GLU A 184 8.78 0.12 -3.25
N ASP A 185 9.28 1.01 -2.38
CA ASP A 185 10.71 1.12 -2.10
C ASP A 185 11.24 -0.07 -1.26
N LEU A 186 10.36 -0.68 -0.44
CA LEU A 186 10.62 -1.90 0.32
C LEU A 186 10.93 -3.12 -0.57
N TRP A 187 10.61 -3.04 -1.86
CA TRP A 187 10.97 -4.10 -2.83
C TRP A 187 12.46 -4.12 -3.19
N ASN A 188 13.18 -3.00 -3.03
CA ASN A 188 14.53 -2.82 -3.58
C ASN A 188 15.67 -2.96 -2.55
N LYS A 189 15.36 -3.02 -1.24
CA LYS A 189 16.36 -3.01 -0.16
C LYS A 189 16.89 -4.39 0.27
N THR A 190 16.41 -5.48 -0.32
CA THR A 190 16.72 -6.86 0.12
C THR A 190 17.47 -7.68 -0.94
N VAL A 191 18.62 -7.17 -1.38
CA VAL A 191 19.58 -7.87 -2.26
C VAL A 191 20.79 -8.31 -1.44
#